data_AF-A0AAD6MDK9-F1
#
_entry.id   AF-A0AAD6MDK9-F1
#
_cell.length_a   1.000
_cell.length_b   1.000
_cell.length_c   1.000
_cell.angle_alpha   90.00
_cell.angle_beta   90.00
_cell.angle_gamma   90.00
#
_symmetry.space_group_name_H-M   'P 1'
#
loop_
_entity.id
_entity.type
_entity.pdbx_description
1 polymer ?
#
loop_
_entity_poly.entity_id
_entity_poly.type
_entity_poly.pdbx_seq_one_letter_code
_entity_poly.pdbx_strand_id
1 'polypeptide(L)'
;MQGRGNKSSGDNFHAAPNIDHSQEFVRKDLKEWLLWLRKEIGYDGWRLDFVRGFWGGYVKDYLDASEPYFAVGEYWDSLSYTYGEMDHNQDAHRQRIVDWINDTSGTAGAFDVTTKGILHTTLERCEYWRLSDEKGKPPGVVGWWPSRAVTFIENHDTGSTQGHWRFPGGKEMQGYAYILTHPGTPAVFYDHIFSQYQSEIAALISLRNRNKIHCRSIVSIETTSLYTYFEHQDNIRIFQR
;
A
#
# COMPACT_ATOMS: atom_id res chain seq x y z
N MET A 1 -10.89 -3.87 33.50
CA MET A 1 -10.42 -5.26 33.72
C MET A 1 -9.00 -5.36 33.18
N GLN A 2 -8.06 -5.92 33.94
CA GLN A 2 -6.73 -6.25 33.39
C GLN A 2 -6.82 -7.61 32.70
N GLY A 3 -6.47 -7.66 31.41
CA GLY A 3 -6.42 -8.91 30.65
C GLY A 3 -5.32 -9.84 31.19
N ARG A 4 -5.48 -11.15 30.96
CA ARG A 4 -4.48 -12.18 31.34
C ARG A 4 -3.55 -12.58 30.18
N GLY A 5 -3.55 -11.81 29.09
CA GLY A 5 -2.72 -12.08 27.92
C GLY A 5 -1.24 -11.76 28.16
N ASN A 6 -0.38 -12.36 27.34
CA ASN A 6 1.04 -12.02 27.29
C ASN A 6 1.27 -10.58 26.80
N LYS A 7 2.53 -10.11 26.91
CA LYS A 7 2.94 -8.82 26.36
C LYS A 7 2.61 -8.76 24.87
N SER A 8 2.06 -7.63 24.41
CA SER A 8 1.77 -7.41 22.99
C SER A 8 3.00 -7.62 22.11
N SER A 9 2.77 -8.23 20.95
CA SER A 9 3.77 -8.41 19.90
C SER A 9 3.80 -7.26 18.88
N GLY A 10 2.93 -6.26 19.06
CA GLY A 10 2.82 -5.08 18.20
C GLY A 10 2.14 -3.91 18.92
N ASP A 11 1.67 -2.94 18.15
CA ASP A 11 1.00 -1.74 18.67
C ASP A 11 -0.35 -2.08 19.30
N ASN A 12 -0.75 -1.30 20.31
CA ASN A 12 -2.04 -1.49 20.95
C ASN A 12 -3.10 -0.61 20.29
N PHE A 13 -4.24 -1.21 19.94
CA PHE A 13 -5.45 -0.47 19.67
C PHE A 13 -6.15 -0.12 20.99
N HIS A 14 -6.25 1.17 21.30
CA HIS A 14 -6.68 1.62 22.63
C HIS A 14 -8.18 1.53 22.88
N ALA A 15 -9.01 1.45 21.83
CA ALA A 15 -10.46 1.44 21.97
C ALA A 15 -11.07 0.04 22.17
N ALA A 16 -10.25 -1.03 22.14
CA ALA A 16 -10.72 -2.40 22.35
C ALA A 16 -9.65 -3.29 23.04
N PRO A 17 -10.04 -4.46 23.58
CA PRO A 17 -9.07 -5.47 24.02
C PRO A 17 -8.17 -5.95 22.87
N ASN A 18 -6.86 -5.99 23.11
CA ASN A 18 -5.88 -6.49 22.14
C ASN A 18 -5.76 -8.02 22.31
N ILE A 19 -5.93 -8.76 21.21
CA ILE A 19 -5.91 -10.23 21.22
C ILE A 19 -4.47 -10.74 21.37
N ASP A 20 -4.24 -11.68 22.28
CA ASP A 20 -2.93 -12.34 22.43
C ASP A 20 -2.79 -13.49 21.42
N HIS A 21 -2.25 -13.17 20.25
CA HIS A 21 -2.00 -14.14 19.18
C HIS A 21 -0.90 -15.17 19.52
N SER A 22 -0.16 -15.00 20.63
CA SER A 22 0.82 -16.00 21.09
C SER A 22 0.16 -17.25 21.68
N GLN A 23 -1.11 -17.17 22.08
CA GLN A 23 -1.86 -18.31 22.60
C GLN A 23 -2.29 -19.26 21.48
N GLU A 24 -2.04 -20.56 21.68
CA GLU A 24 -2.37 -21.58 20.69
C GLU A 24 -3.87 -21.68 20.42
N PHE A 25 -4.72 -21.62 21.47
CA PHE A 25 -6.17 -21.70 21.31
C PHE A 25 -6.71 -20.52 20.48
N VAL A 26 -6.17 -19.31 20.68
CA VAL A 26 -6.53 -18.14 19.87
C VAL A 26 -6.19 -18.37 18.40
N ARG A 27 -4.98 -18.86 18.11
CA ARG A 27 -4.59 -19.14 16.72
C ARG A 27 -5.43 -20.25 16.11
N LYS A 28 -5.76 -21.28 16.88
CA LYS A 28 -6.59 -22.40 16.42
C LYS A 28 -7.97 -21.90 16.00
N ASP A 29 -8.65 -21.16 16.87
CA ASP A 29 -10.02 -20.67 16.61
C ASP A 29 -10.05 -19.71 15.41
N LEU A 30 -9.05 -18.82 15.29
CA LEU A 30 -8.94 -17.91 14.14
C LEU A 30 -8.69 -18.67 12.82
N LYS A 31 -7.86 -19.72 12.83
CA LYS A 31 -7.62 -20.58 11.66
C LYS A 31 -8.91 -21.28 11.22
N GLU A 32 -9.65 -21.84 12.18
CA GLU A 32 -10.94 -22.49 11.92
C GLU A 32 -11.97 -21.50 11.32
N TRP A 33 -12.04 -20.27 11.86
CA TRP A 33 -12.92 -19.23 11.36
C TRP A 33 -12.57 -18.78 9.93
N LEU A 34 -11.29 -18.52 9.64
CA LEU A 34 -10.84 -18.14 8.29
C LEU A 34 -11.07 -19.27 7.27
N LEU A 35 -10.83 -20.52 7.68
CA LEU A 35 -11.13 -21.69 6.86
C LEU A 35 -12.63 -21.80 6.55
N TRP A 36 -13.49 -21.56 7.55
CA TRP A 36 -14.93 -21.55 7.37
C TRP A 36 -15.39 -20.43 6.42
N LEU A 37 -14.86 -19.21 6.57
CA LEU A 37 -15.15 -18.10 5.66
C LEU A 37 -14.80 -18.43 4.21
N ARG A 38 -13.69 -19.12 3.97
CA ARG A 38 -13.31 -19.52 2.60
C ARG A 38 -14.13 -20.68 2.08
N LYS A 39 -14.27 -21.76 2.85
CA LYS A 39 -14.89 -23.02 2.39
C LYS A 39 -16.41 -22.96 2.32
N GLU A 40 -17.05 -22.31 3.29
CA GLU A 40 -18.51 -22.29 3.43
C GLU A 40 -19.15 -21.01 2.90
N ILE A 41 -18.50 -19.85 3.12
CA ILE A 41 -19.04 -18.55 2.65
C ILE A 41 -18.53 -18.21 1.24
N GLY A 42 -17.35 -18.69 0.85
CA GLY A 42 -16.80 -18.51 -0.50
C GLY A 42 -15.89 -17.31 -0.67
N TYR A 43 -15.28 -16.79 0.41
CA TYR A 43 -14.26 -15.74 0.28
C TYR A 43 -12.96 -16.27 -0.33
N ASP A 44 -12.40 -15.56 -1.30
CA ASP A 44 -11.15 -15.96 -1.96
C ASP A 44 -9.89 -15.44 -1.26
N GLY A 45 -9.99 -14.45 -0.38
CA GLY A 45 -8.80 -13.78 0.16
C GLY A 45 -9.07 -12.77 1.27
N TRP A 46 -7.98 -12.25 1.85
CA TRP A 46 -8.03 -11.48 3.08
C TRP A 46 -7.39 -10.09 2.93
N ARG A 47 -8.11 -9.06 3.40
CA ARG A 47 -7.50 -7.78 3.81
C ARG A 47 -7.34 -7.82 5.32
N LEU A 48 -6.11 -7.83 5.78
CA LEU A 48 -5.77 -7.92 7.19
C LEU A 48 -5.67 -6.49 7.74
N ASP A 49 -6.59 -6.17 8.64
CA ASP A 49 -6.70 -4.88 9.32
C ASP A 49 -5.57 -4.69 10.34
N PHE A 50 -5.06 -3.46 10.48
CA PHE A 50 -4.16 -3.05 11.55
C PHE A 50 -3.01 -4.04 11.84
N VAL A 51 -2.30 -4.50 10.81
CA VAL A 51 -1.32 -5.61 10.95
C VAL A 51 -0.05 -5.24 11.71
N ARG A 52 0.11 -3.97 12.11
CA ARG A 52 1.11 -3.54 13.09
C ARG A 52 0.78 -3.94 14.52
N GLY A 53 -0.47 -4.34 14.78
CA GLY A 53 -0.93 -4.70 16.12
C GLY A 53 -0.38 -6.04 16.62
N PHE A 54 0.20 -6.86 15.73
CA PHE A 54 0.71 -8.18 16.07
C PHE A 54 1.78 -8.63 15.08
N TRP A 55 2.60 -9.60 15.50
CA TRP A 55 3.71 -10.10 14.68
C TRP A 55 3.22 -10.78 13.39
N GLY A 56 3.89 -10.47 12.25
CA GLY A 56 3.55 -11.00 10.94
C GLY A 56 3.68 -12.53 10.81
N GLY A 57 4.48 -13.17 11.66
CA GLY A 57 4.56 -14.64 11.68
C GLY A 57 3.23 -15.32 12.06
N TYR A 58 2.38 -14.67 12.86
CA TYR A 58 1.03 -15.17 13.11
C TYR A 58 0.14 -15.07 11.88
N VAL A 59 0.33 -14.03 11.05
CA VAL A 59 -0.36 -13.92 9.76
C VAL A 59 0.01 -15.08 8.86
N LYS A 60 1.30 -15.41 8.74
CA LYS A 60 1.75 -16.58 7.97
C LYS A 60 1.00 -17.84 8.40
N ASP A 61 0.93 -18.08 9.70
CA ASP A 61 0.21 -19.19 10.31
C ASP A 61 -1.27 -19.27 9.88
N TYR A 62 -1.94 -18.11 9.75
CA TYR A 62 -3.32 -18.01 9.30
C TYR A 62 -3.47 -18.24 7.80
N LEU A 63 -2.53 -17.73 7.01
CA LEU A 63 -2.53 -17.88 5.55
C LEU A 63 -2.22 -19.30 5.13
N ASP A 64 -1.28 -19.99 5.80
CA ASP A 64 -0.99 -21.41 5.55
C ASP A 64 -2.20 -22.28 5.85
N ALA A 65 -2.96 -21.96 6.90
CA ALA A 65 -4.14 -22.73 7.28
C ALA A 65 -5.33 -22.47 6.36
N SER A 66 -5.56 -21.22 5.95
CA SER A 66 -6.72 -20.83 5.15
C SER A 66 -6.48 -20.88 3.63
N GLU A 67 -5.23 -20.92 3.18
CA GLU A 67 -4.75 -20.94 1.78
C GLU A 67 -5.50 -19.96 0.82
N PRO A 68 -5.59 -18.66 1.14
CA PRO A 68 -6.30 -17.70 0.29
C PRO A 68 -5.62 -17.54 -1.07
N TYR A 69 -6.39 -17.15 -2.09
CA TYR A 69 -5.88 -16.74 -3.39
C TYR A 69 -5.09 -15.43 -3.33
N PHE A 70 -5.50 -14.51 -2.45
CA PHE A 70 -4.87 -13.22 -2.27
C PHE A 70 -4.92 -12.76 -0.81
N ALA A 71 -3.85 -12.14 -0.33
CA ALA A 71 -3.80 -11.53 0.99
C ALA A 71 -3.03 -10.21 0.97
N VAL A 72 -3.56 -9.19 1.65
CA VAL A 72 -2.94 -7.88 1.80
C VAL A 72 -3.05 -7.39 3.24
N GLY A 73 -1.93 -6.95 3.83
CA GLY A 73 -1.91 -6.29 5.14
C GLY A 73 -1.96 -4.77 5.04
N GLU A 74 -2.70 -4.16 5.96
CA GLU A 74 -2.62 -2.73 6.24
C GLU A 74 -1.52 -2.43 7.26
N TYR A 75 -0.29 -2.33 6.76
CA TYR A 75 0.83 -1.82 7.57
C TYR A 75 0.94 -0.31 7.34
N TRP A 76 0.26 0.47 8.18
CA TRP A 76 0.27 1.93 8.09
C TRP A 76 1.10 2.53 9.22
N ASP A 77 2.20 3.20 8.88
CA ASP A 77 3.02 3.96 9.82
C ASP A 77 3.18 5.43 9.42
N SER A 78 3.76 6.22 10.32
CA SER A 78 4.20 7.59 10.01
C SER A 78 5.40 7.60 9.05
N LEU A 79 5.30 8.43 8.00
CA LEU A 79 6.41 8.77 7.11
C LEU A 79 7.49 9.58 7.86
N SER A 80 8.66 9.73 7.23
CA SER A 80 9.75 10.54 7.76
C SER A 80 9.59 12.02 7.41
N TYR A 81 9.76 12.88 8.41
CA TYR A 81 9.69 14.34 8.28
C TYR A 81 10.83 15.02 9.04
N THR A 82 11.42 16.04 8.43
CA THR A 82 12.42 16.91 9.05
C THR A 82 11.89 18.35 9.03
N TYR A 83 11.76 18.97 10.21
CA TYR A 83 11.19 20.33 10.38
C TYR A 83 9.80 20.53 9.76
N GLY A 84 8.97 19.49 9.77
CA GLY A 84 7.60 19.52 9.21
C GLY A 84 7.53 19.22 7.71
N GLU A 85 8.67 19.05 7.05
CA GLU A 85 8.77 18.75 5.62
C GLU A 85 9.01 17.26 5.41
N MET A 86 8.30 16.64 4.47
CA MET A 86 8.50 15.21 4.18
C MET A 86 9.87 15.00 3.57
N ASP A 87 10.67 14.12 4.19
CA ASP A 87 11.98 13.76 3.66
C ASP A 87 11.85 13.13 2.27
N HIS A 88 12.82 13.40 1.39
CA HIS A 88 12.85 12.74 0.08
C HIS A 88 13.01 11.22 0.22
N ASN A 89 13.93 10.79 1.09
CA ASN A 89 14.20 9.39 1.33
C ASN A 89 13.18 8.82 2.35
N GLN A 90 12.35 7.90 1.88
CA GLN A 90 11.37 7.16 2.70
C GLN A 90 11.74 5.68 2.86
N ASP A 91 13.02 5.32 2.67
CA ASP A 91 13.52 3.94 2.75
C ASP A 91 13.19 3.29 4.09
N ALA A 92 13.36 4.03 5.19
CA ALA A 92 13.00 3.52 6.51
C ALA A 92 11.52 3.14 6.60
N HIS A 93 10.62 3.89 5.95
CA HIS A 93 9.18 3.60 5.95
C HIS A 93 8.85 2.37 5.09
N ARG A 94 9.33 2.30 3.85
CA ARG A 94 9.12 1.11 2.99
C ARG A 94 9.82 -0.14 3.54
N GLN A 95 10.93 0.00 4.27
CA GLN A 95 11.61 -1.11 4.93
C GLN A 95 10.75 -1.76 6.00
N ARG A 96 10.08 -0.99 6.87
CA ARG A 96 9.18 -1.56 7.89
C ARG A 96 8.04 -2.37 7.28
N ILE A 97 7.50 -1.91 6.15
CA ILE A 97 6.49 -2.67 5.40
C ILE A 97 7.08 -3.96 4.81
N VAL A 98 8.28 -3.89 4.21
CA VAL A 98 8.96 -5.07 3.65
C VAL A 98 9.36 -6.08 4.74
N ASP A 99 9.79 -5.62 5.90
CA ASP A 99 10.11 -6.46 7.05
C ASP A 99 8.86 -7.21 7.53
N TRP A 100 7.72 -6.51 7.63
CA TRP A 100 6.45 -7.18 7.93
C TRP A 100 6.06 -8.20 6.85
N ILE A 101 6.23 -7.87 5.56
CA ILE A 101 6.01 -8.85 4.47
C ILE A 101 6.93 -10.06 4.65
N ASN A 102 8.20 -9.86 5.02
CA ASN A 102 9.17 -10.94 5.30
C ASN A 102 8.76 -11.79 6.50
N ASP A 103 8.21 -11.20 7.56
CA ASP A 103 7.66 -11.95 8.71
C ASP A 103 6.53 -12.89 8.27
N THR A 104 5.74 -12.50 7.25
CA THR A 104 4.74 -13.41 6.64
C THR A 104 5.36 -14.48 5.72
N SER A 105 6.70 -14.56 5.63
CA SER A 105 7.42 -15.32 4.59
C SER A 105 7.01 -14.93 3.16
N GLY A 106 6.61 -13.67 2.95
CA GLY A 106 6.13 -13.17 1.67
C GLY A 106 4.84 -13.82 1.18
N THR A 107 4.03 -14.42 2.07
CA THR A 107 2.73 -15.00 1.72
C THR A 107 1.64 -13.93 1.58
N ALA A 108 1.79 -12.78 2.26
CA ALA A 108 0.96 -11.60 2.09
C ALA A 108 1.68 -10.51 1.28
N GLY A 109 0.92 -9.70 0.53
CA GLY A 109 1.35 -8.35 0.16
C GLY A 109 1.00 -7.34 1.25
N ALA A 110 1.36 -6.08 1.05
CA ALA A 110 0.92 -4.98 1.90
C ALA A 110 0.48 -3.79 1.06
N PHE A 111 -0.41 -2.96 1.63
CA PHE A 111 -0.72 -1.66 1.04
C PHE A 111 0.55 -0.80 1.00
N ASP A 112 0.84 -0.22 -0.17
CA ASP A 112 2.01 0.63 -0.37
C ASP A 112 1.73 2.05 0.10
N VAL A 113 1.62 2.20 1.42
CA VAL A 113 1.38 3.49 2.10
C VAL A 113 2.52 4.48 1.78
N THR A 114 3.74 3.97 1.55
CA THR A 114 4.88 4.79 1.12
C THR A 114 4.59 5.48 -0.22
N THR A 115 4.16 4.73 -1.24
CA THR A 115 3.77 5.30 -2.53
C THR A 115 2.60 6.28 -2.40
N LYS A 116 1.57 5.96 -1.60
CA LYS A 116 0.42 6.87 -1.35
C LYS A 116 0.90 8.23 -0.85
N GLY A 117 1.77 8.25 0.16
CA GLY A 117 2.25 9.50 0.74
C GLY A 117 3.18 10.29 -0.17
N ILE A 118 4.09 9.60 -0.86
CA ILE A 118 4.97 10.27 -1.81
C ILE A 118 4.16 10.88 -2.96
N LEU A 119 3.19 10.15 -3.51
CA LEU A 119 2.30 10.68 -4.55
C LEU A 119 1.49 11.89 -4.06
N HIS A 120 1.00 11.84 -2.82
CA HIS A 120 0.29 12.96 -2.21
C HIS A 120 1.15 14.23 -2.25
N THR A 121 2.34 14.20 -1.62
CA THR A 121 3.23 15.38 -1.56
C THR A 121 3.70 15.81 -2.94
N THR A 122 4.02 14.85 -3.82
CA THR A 122 4.42 15.13 -5.20
C THR A 122 3.38 15.97 -5.93
N LEU A 123 2.10 15.57 -5.88
CA LEU A 123 1.04 16.22 -6.65
C LEU A 123 0.53 17.50 -5.99
N GLU A 124 0.60 17.58 -4.67
CA GLU A 124 0.27 18.79 -3.90
C GLU A 124 1.28 19.91 -4.16
N ARG A 125 2.57 19.58 -4.20
CA ARG A 125 3.66 20.55 -4.32
C ARG A 125 4.27 20.65 -5.71
N CYS A 126 3.78 19.85 -6.66
CA CYS A 126 4.36 19.69 -7.99
C CYS A 126 5.83 19.23 -7.96
N GLU A 127 6.23 18.47 -6.93
CA GLU A 127 7.59 18.00 -6.69
C GLU A 127 7.82 16.64 -7.37
N TYR A 128 7.67 16.58 -8.70
CA TYR A 128 7.76 15.35 -9.49
C TYR A 128 9.10 14.60 -9.35
N TRP A 129 10.17 15.31 -8.99
CA TRP A 129 11.48 14.71 -8.67
C TRP A 129 11.40 13.64 -7.57
N ARG A 130 10.39 13.71 -6.67
CA ARG A 130 10.16 12.70 -5.63
C ARG A 130 9.76 11.34 -6.16
N LEU A 131 9.32 11.21 -7.42
CA LEU A 131 8.87 9.95 -8.01
C LEU A 131 10.01 9.01 -8.41
N SER A 132 11.26 9.39 -8.11
CA SER A 132 12.45 8.56 -8.30
C SER A 132 13.27 8.54 -7.02
N ASP A 133 13.65 7.35 -6.56
CA ASP A 133 14.69 7.22 -5.56
C ASP A 133 16.09 7.46 -6.17
N GLU A 134 17.11 7.48 -5.32
CA GLU A 134 18.52 7.68 -5.70
C GLU A 134 19.04 6.64 -6.69
N LYS A 135 18.34 5.52 -6.86
CA LYS A 135 18.69 4.42 -7.77
C LYS A 135 17.87 4.43 -9.06
N GLY A 136 17.09 5.47 -9.31
CA GLY A 136 16.24 5.57 -10.50
C GLY A 136 15.03 4.64 -10.46
N LYS A 137 14.58 4.22 -9.27
CA LYS A 137 13.41 3.35 -9.08
C LYS A 137 12.25 4.09 -8.44
N PRO A 138 11.01 3.56 -8.54
CA PRO A 138 9.90 4.07 -7.75
C PRO A 138 10.24 4.09 -6.25
N PRO A 139 9.88 5.16 -5.52
CA PRO A 139 10.39 5.41 -4.18
C PRO A 139 9.60 4.68 -3.07
N GLY A 140 8.45 4.07 -3.39
CA GLY A 140 7.67 3.27 -2.43
C GLY A 140 8.06 1.79 -2.40
N VAL A 141 7.20 0.96 -1.80
CA VAL A 141 7.39 -0.52 -1.73
C VAL A 141 7.42 -1.11 -3.13
N VAL A 142 6.66 -0.55 -4.07
CA VAL A 142 6.64 -0.95 -5.48
C VAL A 142 8.02 -0.90 -6.15
N GLY A 143 8.95 -0.06 -5.68
CA GLY A 143 10.33 -0.04 -6.19
C GLY A 143 11.22 -1.17 -5.69
N TRP A 144 10.86 -1.81 -4.57
CA TRP A 144 11.64 -2.88 -3.94
C TRP A 144 11.03 -4.25 -4.18
N TRP A 145 9.71 -4.38 -3.99
CA TRP A 145 9.00 -5.66 -4.11
C TRP A 145 7.63 -5.48 -4.78
N PRO A 146 7.60 -5.19 -6.10
CA PRO A 146 6.36 -4.81 -6.78
C PRO A 146 5.31 -5.94 -6.76
N SER A 147 5.69 -7.22 -6.76
CA SER A 147 4.72 -8.32 -6.64
C SER A 147 4.03 -8.43 -5.27
N ARG A 148 4.46 -7.65 -4.27
CA ARG A 148 3.89 -7.59 -2.92
C ARG A 148 3.38 -6.20 -2.54
N ALA A 149 3.47 -5.24 -3.45
CA ALA A 149 2.96 -3.88 -3.25
C ALA A 149 1.53 -3.76 -3.80
N VAL A 150 0.58 -3.42 -2.93
CA VAL A 150 -0.78 -3.03 -3.31
C VAL A 150 -0.86 -1.51 -3.29
N THR A 151 -0.74 -0.89 -4.46
CA THR A 151 -0.72 0.57 -4.60
C THR A 151 -2.15 1.12 -4.62
N PHE A 152 -2.39 2.23 -3.95
CA PHE A 152 -3.71 2.87 -3.88
C PHE A 152 -3.53 4.38 -3.76
N ILE A 153 -4.55 5.16 -4.12
CA ILE A 153 -4.56 6.61 -3.89
C ILE A 153 -5.53 7.01 -2.80
N GLU A 154 -6.50 6.18 -2.44
CA GLU A 154 -7.49 6.48 -1.40
C GLU A 154 -8.12 5.19 -0.84
N ASN A 155 -8.52 5.22 0.43
CA ASN A 155 -9.33 4.21 1.10
C ASN A 155 -10.39 4.89 1.99
N HIS A 156 -11.07 4.11 2.82
CA HIS A 156 -12.16 4.58 3.68
C HIS A 156 -11.70 5.43 4.89
N ASP A 157 -10.43 5.37 5.27
CA ASP A 157 -9.82 6.16 6.35
C ASP A 157 -9.18 7.44 5.81
N THR A 158 -8.39 7.31 4.74
CA THR A 158 -7.69 8.43 4.11
C THR A 158 -8.68 9.37 3.43
N GLY A 159 -9.70 8.81 2.77
CA GLY A 159 -10.75 9.54 2.06
C GLY A 159 -12.13 9.38 2.69
N SER A 160 -13.15 9.19 1.86
CA SER A 160 -14.55 9.02 2.27
C SER A 160 -15.02 10.11 3.25
N THR A 161 -15.75 9.77 4.31
CA THR A 161 -16.20 10.70 5.34
C THR A 161 -15.17 10.95 6.45
N GLN A 162 -14.22 10.02 6.66
CA GLN A 162 -13.17 10.16 7.68
C GLN A 162 -12.15 11.23 7.27
N GLY A 163 -11.62 11.13 6.06
CA GLY A 163 -10.78 12.16 5.45
C GLY A 163 -9.47 12.42 6.19
N HIS A 164 -8.90 11.42 6.86
CA HIS A 164 -7.70 11.59 7.67
C HIS A 164 -6.46 11.96 6.86
N TRP A 165 -6.44 11.61 5.57
CA TRP A 165 -5.31 11.89 4.68
C TRP A 165 -5.73 11.89 3.20
N ARG A 166 -6.70 12.77 2.89
CA ARG A 166 -7.33 12.86 1.56
C ARG A 166 -6.28 13.12 0.50
N PHE A 167 -6.40 12.45 -0.64
CA PHE A 167 -5.57 12.76 -1.80
C PHE A 167 -5.82 14.21 -2.28
N PRO A 168 -4.81 14.91 -2.85
CA PRO A 168 -4.99 16.28 -3.29
C PRO A 168 -6.15 16.41 -4.31
N GLY A 169 -7.12 17.26 -4.00
CA GLY A 169 -8.32 17.43 -4.81
C GLY A 169 -8.02 17.93 -6.22
N GLY A 170 -8.66 17.34 -7.22
CA GLY A 170 -8.41 17.61 -8.64
C GLY A 170 -7.14 16.95 -9.19
N LYS A 171 -6.42 16.16 -8.39
CA LYS A 171 -5.21 15.41 -8.78
C LYS A 171 -5.40 13.89 -8.77
N GLU A 172 -6.59 13.40 -8.44
CA GLU A 172 -6.92 11.97 -8.31
C GLU A 172 -6.60 11.20 -9.59
N MET A 173 -6.94 11.76 -10.75
CA MET A 173 -6.65 11.12 -12.03
C MET A 173 -5.16 11.04 -12.36
N GLN A 174 -4.34 11.96 -11.84
CA GLN A 174 -2.87 11.86 -11.94
C GLN A 174 -2.35 10.72 -11.06
N GLY A 175 -2.93 10.55 -9.87
CA GLY A 175 -2.67 9.40 -9.00
C GLY A 175 -3.07 8.07 -9.66
N TYR A 176 -4.26 8.00 -10.26
CA TYR A 176 -4.71 6.81 -10.99
C TYR A 176 -3.86 6.51 -12.22
N ALA A 177 -3.49 7.54 -12.98
CA ALA A 177 -2.56 7.38 -14.10
C ALA A 177 -1.26 6.73 -13.62
N TYR A 178 -0.70 7.16 -12.48
CA TYR A 178 0.48 6.52 -11.88
C TYR A 178 0.20 5.05 -11.53
N ILE A 179 -0.70 4.76 -10.59
CA ILE A 179 -0.83 3.40 -10.06
C ILE A 179 -1.34 2.37 -11.10
N LEU A 180 -2.17 2.78 -12.06
CA LEU A 180 -2.71 1.86 -13.08
C LEU A 180 -1.72 1.60 -14.22
N THR A 181 -0.73 2.47 -14.43
CA THR A 181 0.31 2.30 -15.46
C THR A 181 1.66 1.88 -14.88
N HIS A 182 1.75 1.57 -13.59
CA HIS A 182 2.99 1.15 -12.92
C HIS A 182 2.95 -0.33 -12.48
N PRO A 183 4.08 -0.92 -12.05
CA PRO A 183 4.11 -2.22 -11.40
C PRO A 183 3.32 -2.18 -10.09
N GLY A 184 3.24 -3.31 -9.37
CA GLY A 184 2.32 -3.42 -8.23
C GLY A 184 0.91 -3.86 -8.63
N THR A 185 0.09 -4.05 -7.61
CA THR A 185 -1.32 -4.42 -7.73
C THR A 185 -2.16 -3.19 -7.38
N PRO A 186 -2.68 -2.43 -8.36
CA PRO A 186 -3.43 -1.22 -8.07
C PRO A 186 -4.82 -1.53 -7.49
N ALA A 187 -5.18 -0.84 -6.41
CA ALA A 187 -6.52 -0.81 -5.85
C ALA A 187 -7.22 0.50 -6.22
N VAL A 188 -8.40 0.38 -6.84
CA VAL A 188 -9.28 1.51 -7.17
C VAL A 188 -10.30 1.69 -6.07
N PHE A 189 -10.52 2.94 -5.65
CA PHE A 189 -11.41 3.26 -4.55
C PHE A 189 -12.87 3.34 -5.02
N TYR A 190 -13.80 2.83 -4.21
CA TYR A 190 -15.21 2.72 -4.58
C TYR A 190 -15.82 4.08 -4.93
N ASP A 191 -15.62 5.10 -4.08
CA ASP A 191 -16.22 6.41 -4.32
C ASP A 191 -15.71 7.05 -5.63
N HIS A 192 -14.50 6.68 -6.08
CA HIS A 192 -13.92 7.19 -7.31
C HIS A 192 -14.37 6.39 -8.55
N ILE A 193 -14.59 5.07 -8.43
CA ILE A 193 -15.08 4.28 -9.58
C ILE A 193 -16.55 4.57 -9.89
N PHE A 194 -17.32 5.09 -8.92
CA PHE A 194 -18.72 5.51 -9.07
C PHE A 194 -18.90 7.04 -9.09
N SER A 195 -17.90 7.78 -9.56
CA SER A 195 -17.95 9.23 -9.74
C SER A 195 -17.69 9.63 -11.19
N GLN A 196 -17.46 10.93 -11.43
CA GLN A 196 -17.04 11.46 -12.73
C GLN A 196 -15.74 10.82 -13.27
N TYR A 197 -14.94 10.17 -12.42
CA TYR A 197 -13.68 9.52 -12.82
C TYR A 197 -13.87 8.14 -13.48
N GLN A 198 -15.10 7.58 -13.46
CA GLN A 198 -15.37 6.20 -13.88
C GLN A 198 -14.83 5.86 -15.28
N SER A 199 -15.12 6.71 -16.29
CA SER A 199 -14.74 6.45 -17.68
C SER A 199 -13.22 6.47 -17.89
N GLU A 200 -12.54 7.39 -17.21
CA GLU A 200 -11.09 7.58 -17.33
C GLU A 200 -10.32 6.47 -16.60
N ILE A 201 -10.79 6.08 -15.41
CA ILE A 201 -10.27 4.90 -14.69
C ILE A 201 -10.45 3.63 -15.54
N ALA A 202 -11.62 3.43 -16.15
CA ALA A 202 -11.88 2.28 -17.02
C ALA A 202 -10.95 2.28 -18.25
N ALA A 203 -10.65 3.46 -18.81
CA ALA A 203 -9.69 3.59 -19.91
C ALA A 203 -8.26 3.21 -19.49
N LEU A 204 -7.82 3.62 -18.30
CA LEU A 204 -6.51 3.25 -17.73
C LEU A 204 -6.43 1.75 -17.41
N ILE A 205 -7.47 1.14 -16.85
CA ILE A 205 -7.54 -0.32 -16.65
C ILE A 205 -7.47 -1.06 -18.00
N SER A 206 -8.20 -0.58 -19.00
CA SER A 206 -8.17 -1.15 -20.35
C SER A 206 -6.78 -1.03 -20.97
N LEU A 207 -6.10 0.10 -20.80
CA LEU A 207 -4.71 0.30 -21.23
C LEU A 207 -3.77 -0.68 -20.53
N ARG A 208 -3.89 -0.82 -19.21
CA ARG A 208 -3.12 -1.78 -18.39
C ARG A 208 -3.24 -3.20 -18.95
N ASN A 209 -4.47 -3.65 -19.17
CA ASN A 209 -4.75 -5.00 -19.65
C ASN A 209 -4.29 -5.23 -21.09
N ARG A 210 -4.54 -4.29 -22.01
CA ARG A 210 -4.13 -4.40 -23.42
C ARG A 210 -2.61 -4.49 -23.57
N ASN A 211 -1.86 -3.78 -22.74
CA ASN A 211 -0.40 -3.81 -22.74
C ASN A 211 0.17 -4.91 -21.82
N LYS A 212 -0.68 -5.76 -21.24
CA LYS A 212 -0.29 -6.86 -20.33
C LYS A 212 0.58 -6.36 -19.16
N ILE A 213 0.30 -5.16 -18.67
CA ILE A 213 0.98 -4.60 -17.53
C ILE A 213 0.55 -5.37 -16.28
N HIS A 214 1.52 -5.91 -15.56
CA HIS A 214 1.29 -6.73 -14.37
C HIS A 214 2.15 -6.25 -13.19
N CYS A 215 1.97 -6.86 -12.02
CA CYS A 215 2.63 -6.46 -10.79
C CYS A 215 4.16 -6.62 -10.80
N ARG A 216 4.75 -7.16 -11.86
CA ARG A 216 6.21 -7.33 -12.03
C ARG A 216 6.73 -6.64 -13.30
N SER A 217 5.90 -5.84 -13.97
CA SER A 217 6.35 -5.02 -15.10
C SER A 217 7.51 -4.12 -14.66
N ILE A 218 8.29 -3.65 -15.63
CA ILE A 218 9.45 -2.82 -15.36
C ILE A 218 9.11 -1.38 -15.74
N VAL A 219 9.51 -0.46 -14.88
CA VAL A 219 9.41 0.98 -15.11
C VAL A 219 10.81 1.55 -15.34
N SER A 220 10.92 2.42 -16.34
CA SER A 220 12.09 3.24 -16.63
C SER A 220 11.74 4.69 -16.29
N ILE A 221 12.50 5.30 -15.40
CA ILE A 221 12.35 6.71 -15.03
C ILE A 221 13.41 7.50 -15.79
N GLU A 222 12.97 8.46 -16.61
CA GLU A 222 13.82 9.42 -17.28
C GLU A 222 13.71 10.77 -16.58
N THR A 223 14.82 11.27 -16.04
CA THR A 223 14.93 12.60 -15.46
C THR A 223 15.57 13.53 -16.49
N THR A 224 14.96 14.68 -16.76
CA THR A 224 15.59 15.73 -17.58
C THR A 224 15.83 16.96 -16.70
N SER A 225 17.09 17.26 -16.40
CA SER A 225 17.48 18.53 -15.79
C SER A 225 17.52 19.61 -16.89
N LEU A 226 16.44 20.36 -17.06
CA LEU A 226 16.51 21.59 -17.86
C LEU A 226 17.15 22.68 -16.98
N TYR A 227 18.46 22.87 -17.14
CA TYR A 227 19.16 24.05 -16.63
C TYR A 227 18.78 25.28 -17.48
N THR A 228 17.59 25.82 -17.25
CA THR A 228 17.22 27.14 -17.77
C THR A 228 16.65 27.94 -16.62
N TYR A 229 17.34 29.04 -16.29
CA TYR A 229 16.85 30.11 -15.42
C TYR A 229 15.37 30.38 -15.74
N PHE A 230 14.54 30.46 -14.70
CA PHE A 230 13.07 30.46 -14.68
C PHE A 230 12.44 29.08 -14.38
N GLU A 231 12.12 28.89 -13.09
CA GLU A 231 11.35 27.79 -12.47
C GLU A 231 11.93 26.37 -12.63
N HIS A 232 12.49 25.84 -11.54
CA HIS A 232 12.86 24.44 -11.41
C HIS A 232 11.61 23.53 -11.50
N GLN A 233 11.27 23.09 -12.71
CA GLN A 233 10.44 21.90 -12.93
C GLN A 233 11.32 20.79 -13.48
N ASP A 234 11.77 19.90 -12.60
CA ASP A 234 12.34 18.62 -13.02
C ASP A 234 11.23 17.78 -13.66
N ASN A 235 11.32 17.61 -14.98
CA ASN A 235 10.40 16.74 -15.71
C ASN A 235 10.84 15.28 -15.53
N ILE A 236 10.06 14.52 -14.76
CA ILE A 236 10.16 13.06 -14.72
C ILE A 236 9.21 12.45 -15.74
N ARG A 237 9.73 11.67 -16.68
CA ARG A 237 8.94 10.80 -17.55
C ARG A 237 9.09 9.36 -17.10
N ILE A 238 7.96 8.68 -16.95
CA ILE A 238 7.96 7.28 -16.55
C ILE A 238 7.43 6.44 -17.71
N PHE A 239 8.28 5.56 -18.22
CA PHE A 239 7.95 4.63 -19.30
C PHE A 239 7.81 3.22 -18.75
N GLN A 240 6.79 2.50 -19.23
CA GLN A 240 6.77 1.05 -19.12
C GLN A 240 7.54 0.44 -20.30
N ARG A 241 8.42 -0.53 -20.01
CA ARG A 241 9.10 -1.34 -21.02
C ARG A 241 8.40 -2.67 -21.24
#